data_AF-X1QZ27-F1
#
_entry.id   AF-X1QZ27-F1
#
_cell.length_a   1.000
_cell.length_b   1.000
_cell.length_c   1.000
_cell.angle_alpha   90.00
_cell.angle_beta   90.00
_cell.angle_gamma   90.00
#
_symmetry.space_group_name_H-M   'P 1'
#
loop_
_entity.id
_entity.type
_entity.pdbx_description
1 polymer ?
#
loop_
_entity_poly.entity_id
_entity_poly.type
_entity_poly.pdbx_seq_one_letter_code
_entity_poly.pdbx_strand_id
1 'polypeptide(L)' 'VCELSKSPNIHVISTGGELQYNLNGLAGTLTINFLDSLHLDKAFVSSAGISIERGLMTSS' A
#
# COMPACT_ATOMS: atom_id res chain seq x y z
N VAL A 1 2.71 -13.28 6.94
CA VAL A 1 2.00 -14.06 5.89
C VAL A 1 1.13 -15.22 6.43
N CYS A 2 1.39 -15.78 7.63
CA CYS A 2 0.59 -16.90 8.15
C CYS A 2 -0.86 -16.56 8.56
N GLU A 3 -1.16 -15.36 9.04
CA GLU A 3 -2.50 -15.08 9.61
C GLU A 3 -3.62 -15.15 8.57
N LEU A 4 -3.36 -14.70 7.35
CA LEU A 4 -4.33 -14.71 6.25
C LEU A 4 -4.40 -16.06 5.52
N SER A 5 -3.49 -17.00 5.80
CA SER A 5 -3.44 -18.31 5.13
C SER A 5 -4.72 -19.15 5.33
N LYS A 6 -5.47 -18.88 6.40
CA LYS A 6 -6.74 -19.56 6.72
C LYS A 6 -7.97 -18.86 6.14
N SER A 7 -7.79 -17.78 5.38
CA SER A 7 -8.89 -17.01 4.80
C SER A 7 -8.94 -17.21 3.28
N PRO A 8 -9.60 -18.29 2.78
CA PRO A 8 -9.57 -18.64 1.36
C PRO A 8 -10.24 -17.60 0.45
N ASN A 9 -11.09 -16.74 1.02
CA ASN A 9 -11.78 -15.67 0.29
C ASN A 9 -10.95 -14.38 0.19
N ILE A 10 -9.72 -14.37 0.73
CA ILE A 10 -8.83 -13.21 0.67
C ILE A 10 -7.66 -13.55 -0.25
N HIS A 11 -7.62 -12.89 -1.41
CA HIS A 11 -6.47 -12.94 -2.30
C HIS A 11 -5.45 -11.89 -1.85
N VAL A 12 -4.31 -12.33 -1.33
CA VAL A 12 -3.21 -11.45 -0.93
C VAL A 12 -2.27 -11.24 -2.11
N ILE A 13 -2.10 -9.99 -2.53
CA ILE A 13 -1.10 -9.57 -3.50
C ILE A 13 -0.16 -8.54 -2.86
N SER A 14 1.07 -8.47 -3.35
CA SER A 14 2.04 -7.44 -2.98
C SER A 14 2.37 -6.63 -4.23
N THR A 15 2.61 -5.33 -4.06
CA THR A 15 2.91 -4.41 -5.18
C THR A 15 4.19 -4.76 -5.93
N GLY A 16 5.11 -5.52 -5.31
CA GLY A 16 6.44 -5.78 -5.86
C GLY A 16 7.28 -4.49 -5.92
N GLY A 17 8.46 -4.55 -6.54
CA GLY A 17 9.37 -3.42 -6.68
C GLY A 17 10.59 -3.48 -5.76
N GLU A 18 11.16 -2.32 -5.47
CA GLU A 18 12.42 -2.18 -4.74
C GLU A 18 12.15 -2.10 -3.24
N LEU A 19 12.83 -2.92 -2.44
CA LEU A 19 12.75 -2.84 -0.98
C LEU A 19 13.49 -1.61 -0.48
N GLN A 20 12.75 -0.65 0.07
CA GLN A 20 13.29 0.51 0.77
C GLN A 20 13.33 0.22 2.27
N TYR A 21 14.52 -0.13 2.77
CA TYR A 21 14.73 -0.46 4.20
C TYR A 21 14.31 0.67 5.15
N ASN A 22 14.53 1.92 4.76
CA ASN A 22 14.19 3.09 5.57
C ASN A 22 12.68 3.24 5.80
N LEU A 23 11.88 2.74 4.85
CA LEU A 23 10.42 2.79 4.88
C LEU A 23 9.80 1.44 5.25
N ASN A 24 10.62 0.37 5.35
CA ASN A 24 10.17 -1.02 5.47
C ASN A 24 9.08 -1.38 4.45
N GLY A 25 9.23 -0.90 3.21
CA GLY A 25 8.20 -0.99 2.19
C GLY A 25 8.79 -1.15 0.79
N LEU A 26 7.92 -1.49 -0.15
CA LEU A 26 8.27 -1.58 -1.57
C LEU A 26 8.01 -0.23 -2.25
N ALA A 27 8.94 0.20 -3.09
CA ALA A 27 8.86 1.45 -3.82
C ALA A 27 9.50 1.34 -5.22
N GLY A 28 9.63 2.49 -5.89
CA GLY A 28 10.20 2.58 -7.23
C GLY A 28 9.16 2.41 -8.34
N THR A 29 9.62 2.45 -9.58
CA THR A 29 8.75 2.53 -10.77
C THR A 29 7.79 1.36 -10.87
N LEU A 30 8.22 0.14 -10.50
CA LEU A 30 7.35 -1.03 -10.54
C LEU A 30 6.18 -0.92 -9.56
N THR A 31 6.44 -0.49 -8.33
CA THR A 31 5.39 -0.28 -7.33
C THR A 31 4.41 0.80 -7.77
N ILE A 32 4.92 1.91 -8.33
CA ILE A 32 4.08 3.02 -8.81
C ILE A 32 3.17 2.55 -9.95
N ASN A 33 3.72 1.89 -10.97
CA ASN A 33 2.94 1.41 -12.11
C ASN A 33 1.92 0.34 -11.70
N PHE A 34 2.28 -0.52 -10.74
CA PHE A 34 1.34 -1.50 -10.19
C PHE A 34 0.16 -0.79 -9.53
N LEU A 35 0.41 0.18 -8.63
CA LEU A 35 -0.63 0.93 -7.94
C LEU A 35 -1.52 1.72 -8.92
N ASP A 36 -0.93 2.34 -9.94
CA ASP A 36 -1.66 3.09 -10.98
C ASP A 36 -2.59 2.20 -11.80
N SER A 37 -2.26 0.92 -11.96
CA SER A 37 -3.11 -0.05 -12.66
C SER A 37 -4.31 -0.55 -11.84
N LEU A 38 -4.31 -0.34 -10.52
CA LEU A 38 -5.35 -0.85 -9.63
C LEU A 38 -6.62 -0.01 -9.71
N HIS A 39 -7.75 -0.69 -9.93
CA HIS A 39 -9.08 -0.12 -9.76
C HIS A 39 -9.69 -0.70 -8.47
N LEU A 40 -9.85 0.15 -7.45
CA LEU A 40 -10.30 -0.25 -6.12
C LEU A 40 -11.69 0.32 -5.83
N ASP A 41 -12.65 -0.53 -5.47
CA ASP A 41 -13.95 -0.07 -4.96
C ASP A 41 -13.82 0.60 -3.59
N LYS A 42 -12.88 0.10 -2.76
CA LYS A 42 -12.61 0.59 -1.41
C LYS A 42 -11.12 0.43 -1.10
N ALA A 43 -10.54 1.45 -0.47
CA ALA A 43 -9.17 1.44 0.00
C ALA A 43 -9.11 1.82 1.48
N PHE A 44 -8.33 1.08 2.25
CA PHE A 44 -8.00 1.40 3.63
C PHE A 44 -6.52 1.79 3.67
N VAL A 45 -6.25 3.06 3.99
CA VAL A 45 -4.89 3.62 3.95
C VAL A 45 -4.56 4.21 5.32
N SER A 46 -3.39 3.85 5.85
CA SER A 46 -2.86 4.45 7.08
C SER A 46 -2.45 5.91 6.82
N SER A 47 -2.66 6.79 7.80
CA SER A 47 -2.27 8.20 7.71
C SER A 47 -1.61 8.64 9.01
N ALA A 48 -0.49 9.37 8.90
CA ALA A 48 0.16 10.06 10.01
C ALA A 48 -0.63 11.33 10.41
N GLY A 49 -1.28 11.98 9.44
CA GLY A 49 -2.13 13.14 9.68
C GLY A 49 -3.13 13.39 8.58
N ILE A 50 -4.15 14.20 8.86
CA ILE A 50 -5.12 14.67 7.87
C ILE A 50 -5.19 16.20 7.99
N SER A 51 -4.96 16.89 6.87
CA SER A 51 -5.07 18.33 6.75
C SER A 51 -6.27 18.68 5.88
N ILE A 52 -6.98 19.74 6.22
CA ILE A 52 -8.08 20.26 5.41
C ILE A 52 -7.58 20.74 4.05
N GLU A 53 -6.43 21.42 3.99
CA GLU A 53 -5.92 21.96 2.72
C GLU A 53 -5.12 20.93 1.92
N ARG A 54 -4.39 20.03 2.59
CA ARG A 54 -3.41 19.13 1.95
C ARG A 54 -3.84 17.67 1.87
N GLY A 55 -4.94 17.30 2.53
CA GLY A 55 -5.44 15.93 2.54
C GLY A 55 -4.62 15.00 3.45
N LEU A 56 -4.42 13.76 2.99
CA LEU A 56 -3.75 12.71 3.75
C LEU A 56 -2.23 12.88 3.73
N MET A 57 -1.61 12.75 4.90
CA MET A 57 -0.17 12.63 5.06
C MET A 57 0.16 11.23 5.56
N THR A 58 0.92 10.46 4.79
CA THR A 58 1.27 9.06 5.10
C THR A 58 2.72 8.87 5.55
N SER A 59 3.58 9.86 5.31
CA SER A 59 4.97 9.91 5.76
C SER A 59 5.29 11.28 6.37
N SER A 60 6.15 11.27 7.38
CA SER A 60 6.70 12.47 8.02
C SER A 60 7.90 13.03 7.27
#